data_AF-A0AAU5ZK65-F1
#
_entry.id   AF-A0AAU5ZK65-F1
#
_cell.length_a   1.000
_cell.length_b   1.000
_cell.length_c   1.000
_cell.angle_alpha   90.00
_cell.angle_beta   90.00
_cell.angle_gamma   90.00
#
_symmetry.space_group_name_H-M   'P 1'
#
loop_
_entity.id
_entity.type
_entity.pdbx_description
1 polymer ?
#
loop_
_entity_poly.entity_id
_entity_poly.type
_entity_poly.pdbx_seq_one_letter_code
_entity_poly.pdbx_strand_id
1 'polypeptide(L)'
;MDESLTDRLTSTDLSSMNGAELLAHLDAAEQHMRNLQRAKLALLEDNPQIVAQRPELRALRDQLRSMDLDAVTGADLSTAQHNA
;
A
#
# COMPACT_ATOMS: atom_id res chain seq x y z
N MET A 1 -16.56 -2.80 5.21
CA MET A 1 -16.72 -1.41 5.66
C MET A 1 -15.37 -0.73 5.47
N ASP A 2 -15.09 -0.23 4.27
CA ASP A 2 -13.80 0.43 3.91
C ASP A 2 -13.99 1.70 3.07
N GLU A 3 -15.22 1.99 2.60
CA GLU A 3 -15.54 3.23 1.89
C GLU A 3 -15.25 4.47 2.74
N SER A 4 -15.43 4.40 4.06
CA SER A 4 -15.25 5.56 4.95
C SER A 4 -13.80 6.00 5.13
N LEU A 5 -12.83 5.08 5.02
CA LEU A 5 -11.42 5.41 5.25
C LEU A 5 -10.77 5.97 4.00
N THR A 6 -11.14 5.43 2.83
CA THR A 6 -10.75 5.98 1.53
C THR A 6 -11.30 7.39 1.35
N ASP A 7 -12.58 7.61 1.63
CA ASP A 7 -13.24 8.92 1.53
C ASP A 7 -12.64 9.94 2.52
N ARG A 8 -12.31 9.49 3.73
CA ARG A 8 -11.62 10.34 4.71
C ARG A 8 -10.22 10.74 4.25
N LEU A 9 -9.43 9.83 3.70
CA LEU A 9 -8.07 10.15 3.25
C LEU A 9 -8.03 11.13 2.09
N THR A 10 -9.03 11.07 1.19
CA THR A 10 -9.11 11.94 0.00
C THR A 10 -9.81 13.27 0.27
N SER A 11 -10.77 13.32 1.20
CA SER A 11 -11.55 14.52 1.52
C SER A 11 -10.94 15.39 2.63
N THR A 12 -9.86 14.95 3.28
CA THR A 12 -9.25 15.72 4.38
C THR A 12 -8.53 16.96 3.83
N ASP A 13 -8.89 18.15 4.35
CA ASP A 13 -8.20 19.40 4.03
C ASP A 13 -6.85 19.48 4.74
N LEU A 14 -5.78 19.35 3.96
CA LEU A 14 -4.39 19.33 4.42
C LEU A 14 -3.86 20.72 4.78
N SER A 15 -4.56 21.78 4.37
CA SER A 15 -4.11 23.17 4.51
C SER A 15 -4.03 23.66 5.97
N SER A 16 -4.76 22.99 6.86
CA SER A 16 -4.81 23.31 8.29
C SER A 16 -3.89 22.45 9.17
N MET A 17 -3.26 21.42 8.58
CA MET A 17 -2.41 20.48 9.31
C MET A 17 -1.01 21.06 9.53
N ASN A 18 -0.47 20.84 10.73
CA ASN A 18 0.93 21.09 11.00
C ASN A 18 1.83 20.01 10.36
N GLY A 19 3.14 20.23 10.34
CA GLY A 19 4.08 19.32 9.67
C GLY A 19 4.04 17.88 10.18
N ALA A 20 3.79 17.67 11.48
CA ALA A 20 3.70 16.32 12.04
C ALA A 20 2.38 15.62 11.66
N GLU A 21 1.29 16.38 11.60
CA GLU A 21 -0.02 15.88 11.17
C GLU A 21 -0.03 15.50 9.68
N LEU A 22 0.64 16.30 8.84
CA LEU A 22 0.81 15.98 7.41
C LEU A 22 1.60 14.69 7.21
N LEU A 23 2.69 14.48 7.95
CA LEU A 23 3.48 13.25 7.88
C LEU A 23 2.67 12.04 8.32
N ALA A 24 1.94 12.14 9.43
CA ALA A 24 1.08 11.05 9.90
C ALA A 24 -0.06 10.74 8.91
N HIS A 25 -0.61 11.75 8.23
CA HIS A 25 -1.63 11.56 7.20
C HIS A 25 -1.04 10.88 5.95
N LEU A 26 0.16 11.27 5.53
CA LEU A 26 0.89 10.61 4.44
C LEU A 26 1.18 9.15 4.75
N ASP A 27 1.70 8.85 5.94
CA ASP A 27 1.96 7.47 6.39
C ASP A 27 0.67 6.63 6.37
N ALA A 28 -0.44 7.20 6.87
CA ALA A 28 -1.74 6.54 6.86
C ALA A 28 -2.25 6.29 5.43
N ALA A 29 -2.08 7.26 4.53
CA ALA A 29 -2.47 7.13 3.13
C ALA A 29 -1.63 6.06 2.41
N GLU A 30 -0.32 6.06 2.60
CA GLU A 30 0.58 5.06 2.05
C GLU A 30 0.24 3.65 2.55
N GLN A 31 0.00 3.51 3.85
CA GLN A 31 -0.39 2.23 4.42
C GLN A 31 -1.72 1.73 3.85
N HIS A 32 -2.70 2.62 3.68
CA HIS A 32 -3.99 2.27 3.07
C HIS A 32 -3.83 1.83 1.61
N MET A 33 -3.02 2.55 0.82
CA MET A 33 -2.72 2.16 -0.56
C MET A 33 -2.06 0.77 -0.64
N ARG A 34 -1.11 0.47 0.25
CA ARG A 34 -0.49 -0.86 0.32
C ARG A 34 -1.51 -1.94 0.68
N ASN A 35 -2.41 -1.67 1.64
CA ASN A 35 -3.46 -2.61 2.01
C ASN A 35 -4.39 -2.91 0.81
N LEU A 36 -4.75 -1.89 0.03
CA LEU A 36 -5.53 -2.08 -1.21
C LEU A 36 -4.77 -2.89 -2.25
N GLN A 37 -3.46 -2.66 -2.42
CA GLN A 37 -2.62 -3.44 -3.33
C GLN A 37 -2.54 -4.91 -2.90
N ARG A 38 -2.42 -5.19 -1.60
CA ARG A 38 -2.48 -6.57 -1.06
C ARG A 38 -3.82 -7.22 -1.31
N ALA A 39 -4.93 -6.53 -1.02
CA ALA A 39 -6.27 -7.05 -1.25
C ALA A 39 -6.49 -7.38 -2.74
N LYS A 40 -5.99 -6.51 -3.63
CA LYS A 40 -6.00 -6.74 -5.08
C LYS A 40 -5.17 -7.94 -5.49
N LEU A 41 -3.97 -8.12 -4.92
CA LEU A 41 -3.14 -9.30 -5.18
C LEU A 41 -3.84 -10.58 -4.72
N ALA A 42 -4.37 -10.61 -3.50
CA ALA A 42 -5.12 -11.75 -2.96
C ALA A 42 -6.30 -12.12 -3.89
N LEU A 43 -7.08 -11.13 -4.34
CA LEU A 43 -8.17 -11.37 -5.27
C LEU A 43 -7.71 -12.00 -6.60
N LEU A 44 -6.56 -11.58 -7.13
CA LEU A 44 -5.99 -12.15 -8.35
C LEU A 44 -5.46 -13.57 -8.13
N GLU A 45 -4.88 -13.85 -6.97
CA GLU A 45 -4.37 -15.17 -6.61
C GLU A 45 -5.49 -16.19 -6.34
N ASP A 46 -6.58 -15.74 -5.70
CA ASP A 46 -7.77 -16.56 -5.43
C ASP A 46 -8.57 -16.90 -6.71
N ASN A 47 -8.38 -16.13 -7.78
CA ASN A 47 -9.13 -16.28 -9.04
C ASN A 47 -8.23 -16.62 -10.25
N PRO A 48 -7.47 -17.73 -10.20
CA PRO A 48 -6.46 -18.05 -11.21
C PRO A 48 -7.07 -18.31 -12.60
N GLN A 49 -8.33 -18.77 -12.66
CA GLN A 49 -9.03 -19.03 -13.93
C GLN A 49 -9.33 -17.74 -14.71
N ILE A 50 -9.64 -16.64 -14.02
CA ILE A 50 -9.90 -15.33 -14.64
C ILE A 50 -8.57 -14.71 -15.08
N VAL A 51 -7.55 -14.79 -14.22
CA VAL A 51 -6.19 -14.35 -14.54
C VAL A 51 -5.61 -15.15 -15.72
N ALA A 52 -5.93 -16.44 -15.83
CA ALA A 52 -5.46 -17.27 -16.93
C ALA A 52 -6.00 -16.81 -18.30
N GLN A 53 -7.21 -16.25 -18.34
CA GLN A 53 -7.88 -15.81 -19.57
C GLN A 53 -7.52 -14.38 -19.99
N ARG A 54 -6.91 -13.59 -19.09
CA ARG A 54 -6.64 -12.16 -19.31
C ARG A 54 -5.17 -11.84 -19.09
N PRO A 55 -4.36 -11.70 -20.16
CA PRO A 55 -2.92 -11.44 -20.03
C PRO A 55 -2.60 -10.16 -19.25
N GLU A 56 -3.46 -9.14 -19.32
CA GLU A 56 -3.35 -7.91 -18.54
C GLU A 56 -3.43 -8.16 -17.03
N LEU A 57 -4.24 -9.12 -16.59
CA LEU A 57 -4.35 -9.48 -15.17
C LEU A 57 -3.14 -10.29 -14.69
N ARG A 58 -2.51 -11.07 -15.58
CA ARG A 58 -1.24 -11.74 -15.27
C ARG A 58 -0.14 -10.71 -15.05
N ALA A 59 0.03 -9.78 -15.98
CA ALA A 59 1.03 -8.72 -15.88
C ALA A 59 0.84 -7.89 -14.59
N LEU A 60 -0.41 -7.56 -14.26
CA LEU A 60 -0.76 -6.84 -13.04
C LEU A 60 -0.46 -7.64 -11.77
N ARG A 61 -0.78 -8.94 -11.74
CA ARG A 61 -0.43 -9.83 -10.60
C ARG A 61 1.09 -9.91 -10.43
N ASP A 62 1.83 -10.07 -11.53
CA ASP A 62 3.28 -10.20 -11.50
C ASP A 62 3.95 -8.89 -11.06
N GLN A 63 3.41 -7.74 -11.49
CA GLN A 63 3.79 -6.43 -10.98
C GLN A 63 3.55 -6.31 -9.47
N LEU A 64 2.34 -6.66 -8.99
CA LEU A 64 2.01 -6.59 -7.56
C LEU A 64 2.88 -7.52 -6.71
N ARG A 65 3.29 -8.69 -7.22
CA ARG A 65 4.25 -9.60 -6.55
C ARG A 65 5.68 -9.06 -6.51
N SER A 66 6.06 -8.26 -7.50
CA SER A 66 7.38 -7.60 -7.52
C SER A 66 7.46 -6.39 -6.60
N MET A 67 6.32 -5.84 -6.18
CA MET A 67 6.27 -4.78 -5.19
C MET A 67 6.51 -5.39 -3.81
N ASP A 68 7.41 -4.80 -3.03
CA ASP A 68 7.59 -5.16 -1.62
C ASP A 68 6.42 -4.59 -0.80
N LEU A 69 5.27 -5.24 -0.92
CA LEU A 69 4.05 -4.82 -0.25
C LEU A 69 4.14 -5.02 1.27
N ASP A 70 5.08 -5.86 1.74
CA ASP A 70 5.30 -6.23 3.14
C ASP A 70 6.44 -5.46 3.83
N ALA A 71 7.15 -4.59 3.11
CA ALA A 71 8.02 -3.59 3.71
C ALA A 71 7.24 -2.74 4.72
N VAL A 72 7.56 -2.90 6.01
CA VAL A 72 7.13 -2.01 7.08
C VAL A 72 7.85 -0.67 6.87
N THR A 73 7.14 0.36 6.41
CA THR A 73 7.69 1.73 6.45
C THR A 73 7.82 2.14 7.91
N GLY A 74 9.05 2.04 8.42
CA GLY A 74 9.44 2.51 9.74
C GLY A 74 10.35 1.57 10.55
N ALA A 75 11.43 0.99 9.97
CA ALA A 75 12.47 0.36 10.82
C ALA A 75 13.86 0.10 10.19
N ASP A 76 14.14 0.34 8.90
CA ASP A 76 15.50 0.11 8.38
C ASP A 76 16.45 1.33 8.51
N LEU A 77 16.29 2.07 9.60
CA LEU A 77 17.30 3.02 10.09
C LEU A 77 18.10 2.45 11.29
N SER A 78 17.92 1.16 11.62
CA SER A 78 18.68 0.48 12.69
C SER A 78 19.82 -0.42 12.22
N THR A 79 20.03 -0.59 10.91
CA THR A 79 21.09 -1.50 10.40
C THR A 79 22.44 -0.79 10.17
N ALA A 80 22.56 0.52 10.42
CA ALA A 80 23.82 1.26 10.28
C ALA A 80 24.53 1.57 11.62
N GLN A 81 24.19 0.87 12.71
CA GLN A 81 24.81 1.09 14.02
C GLN A 81 25.27 -0.21 14.71
N HIS A 82 25.85 -1.16 13.96
CA HIS A 82 26.68 -2.22 14.58
C HIS A 82 27.55 -2.93 13.53
N ASN A 83 28.70 -2.35 13.18
CA ASN A 83 29.98 -3.04 12.91
C ASN A 83 30.97 -2.09 12.20
N ALA A 84 31.83 -1.47 13.00
CA ALA A 84 33.28 -1.30 12.77
C ALA A 84 33.85 -0.41 13.88
#